data_AF-A0A2D7SEX8-F1
#
_entry.id   AF-A0A2D7SEX8-F1
#
_cell.length_a   1.000
_cell.length_b   1.000
_cell.length_c   1.000
_cell.angle_alpha   90.00
_cell.angle_beta   90.00
_cell.angle_gamma   90.00
#
_symmetry.space_group_name_H-M   'P 1'
#
loop_
_entity.id
_entity.type
_entity.pdbx_description
1 polymer ?
#
loop_
_entity_poly.entity_id
_entity_poly.type
_entity_poly.pdbx_seq_one_letter_code
_entity_poly.pdbx_strand_id
1 'polypeptide(L)'
;ITLALLASSSTYVYSTEDCDILASLEADPSSVATPVAFNDINSSAVIYACSKAILRNDEHKPRFLLHRARGYLKGGESDKALFDLEQSHNLGYPAATFGLATAYFLGDDVAQDLDKARQLFILSYENGVLWSAQGLSLLYGNEMYEDYDLEKARKWEARFKDGY
;
A
#
# COMPACT_ATOMS: atom_id res chain seq x y z
N ILE A 1 -6.11 31.32 46.03
CA ILE A 1 -5.42 31.48 44.73
C ILE A 1 -5.18 30.08 44.20
N THR A 2 -6.08 29.57 43.37
CA THR A 2 -5.98 28.21 42.83
C THR A 2 -5.51 28.36 41.40
N LEU A 3 -4.23 28.03 41.15
CA LEU A 3 -3.64 28.02 39.83
C LEU A 3 -4.26 26.86 39.03
N ALA A 4 -5.03 27.17 38.00
CA ALA A 4 -5.45 26.18 37.01
C ALA A 4 -4.31 26.03 35.98
N LEU A 5 -3.66 24.86 35.97
CA LEU A 5 -2.77 24.46 34.87
C LEU A 5 -3.64 24.13 33.65
N LEU A 6 -3.58 24.97 32.63
CA LEU A 6 -4.13 24.65 31.31
C LEU A 6 -3.11 23.80 30.57
N ALA A 7 -3.35 22.48 30.51
CA ALA A 7 -2.64 21.61 29.61
C ALA A 7 -3.18 21.85 28.18
N SER A 8 -2.38 22.52 27.35
CA SER A 8 -2.66 22.68 25.93
C SER A 8 -2.38 21.38 25.20
N SER A 9 -3.42 20.59 24.92
CA SER A 9 -3.36 19.47 23.99
C SER A 9 -3.17 20.02 22.58
N SER A 10 -1.96 19.95 22.03
CA SER A 10 -1.72 20.28 20.62
C SER A 10 -2.40 19.22 19.76
N THR A 11 -3.56 19.54 19.19
CA THR A 11 -4.12 18.77 18.08
C THR A 11 -3.19 18.98 16.89
N TYR A 12 -2.28 18.03 16.63
CA TYR A 12 -1.56 17.98 15.35
C TYR A 12 -2.59 17.68 14.27
N VAL A 13 -3.12 18.73 13.66
CA VAL A 13 -3.79 18.62 12.36
C VAL A 13 -2.66 18.32 11.38
N TYR A 14 -2.43 17.04 11.07
CA TYR A 14 -1.56 16.69 9.95
C TYR A 14 -2.17 17.36 8.71
N SER A 15 -1.46 18.34 8.15
CA SER A 15 -1.86 18.92 6.87
C SER A 15 -1.72 17.82 5.82
N THR A 16 -2.85 17.39 5.26
CA THR A 16 -2.87 16.49 4.11
C THR A 16 -2.09 17.12 2.96
N GLU A 17 -1.04 16.44 2.51
CA GLU A 17 -0.22 16.91 1.38
C GLU A 17 -0.91 16.61 0.06
N ASP A 18 -0.60 17.36 -1.01
CA ASP A 18 -1.12 17.09 -2.36
C ASP A 18 -0.85 15.63 -2.80
N CYS A 19 0.27 15.05 -2.38
CA CYS A 19 0.61 13.64 -2.64
C CYS A 19 -0.42 12.67 -2.02
N ASP A 20 -0.87 12.93 -0.79
CA ASP A 20 -1.87 12.11 -0.11
C ASP A 20 -3.24 12.25 -0.80
N ILE A 21 -3.63 13.48 -1.16
CA ILE A 21 -4.92 13.75 -1.79
C ILE A 21 -5.05 13.12 -3.17
N LEU A 22 -3.96 13.15 -3.97
CA LEU A 22 -3.99 12.69 -5.35
C LEU A 22 -3.84 11.18 -5.52
N ALA A 23 -3.33 10.48 -4.51
CA ALA A 23 -2.92 9.07 -4.64
C ALA A 23 -3.11 8.23 -3.37
N SER A 24 -4.00 8.64 -2.46
CA SER A 24 -4.41 7.82 -1.30
C SER A 24 -4.97 6.45 -1.75
N LEU A 25 -4.48 5.38 -1.11
CA LEU A 25 -4.81 4.00 -1.45
C LEU A 25 -5.82 3.44 -0.44
N GLU A 26 -6.91 2.83 -0.93
CA GLU A 26 -7.94 2.24 -0.08
C GLU A 26 -7.40 1.10 0.80
N ALA A 27 -6.46 0.32 0.26
CA ALA A 27 -5.80 -0.76 0.99
C ALA A 27 -4.79 -0.27 2.05
N ASP A 28 -4.52 1.03 2.14
CA ASP A 28 -3.53 1.54 3.09
C ASP A 28 -4.14 1.83 4.47
N PRO A 29 -3.80 1.04 5.52
CA PRO A 29 -4.33 1.23 6.86
C PRO A 29 -3.85 2.54 7.52
N SER A 30 -2.80 3.16 6.97
CA SER A 30 -2.24 4.44 7.45
C SER A 30 -2.59 5.61 6.52
N SER A 31 -3.58 5.43 5.63
CA SER A 31 -4.05 6.51 4.75
C SER A 31 -4.63 7.69 5.54
N VAL A 32 -4.34 8.90 5.06
CA VAL A 32 -4.76 10.17 5.68
C VAL A 32 -5.71 10.99 4.77
N ALA A 33 -6.09 10.46 3.61
CA ALA A 33 -6.95 11.15 2.65
C ALA A 33 -7.94 10.17 2.00
N THR A 34 -9.00 10.70 1.39
CA THR A 34 -9.99 9.88 0.67
C THR A 34 -9.31 9.07 -0.44
N PRO A 35 -9.57 7.75 -0.54
CA PRO A 35 -8.97 6.93 -1.58
C PRO A 35 -9.26 7.42 -3.00
N VAL A 36 -8.25 7.34 -3.86
CA VAL A 36 -8.35 7.61 -5.29
C VAL A 36 -8.32 6.29 -6.04
N ALA A 37 -9.34 6.01 -6.86
CA ALA A 37 -9.36 4.81 -7.68
C ALA A 37 -8.23 4.85 -8.73
N PHE A 38 -7.64 3.70 -9.05
CA PHE A 38 -6.50 3.63 -9.97
C PHE A 38 -6.79 4.24 -11.35
N ASN A 39 -8.03 4.10 -11.84
CA ASN A 39 -8.45 4.67 -13.11
C ASN A 39 -8.44 6.20 -13.13
N ASP A 40 -8.67 6.83 -11.98
CA ASP A 40 -8.79 8.28 -11.82
C ASP A 40 -7.45 8.96 -11.50
N ILE A 41 -6.39 8.18 -11.29
CA ILE A 41 -5.04 8.72 -11.03
C ILE A 41 -4.58 9.53 -12.23
N ASN A 42 -4.22 10.80 -11.98
CA ASN A 42 -3.43 11.59 -12.91
C ASN A 42 -1.94 11.34 -12.63
N SER A 43 -1.31 10.52 -13.46
CA SER A 43 0.07 10.06 -13.28
C SER A 43 1.06 11.22 -13.07
N SER A 44 1.07 12.22 -13.96
CA SER A 44 2.05 13.30 -13.91
C SER A 44 1.87 14.20 -12.68
N ALA A 45 0.63 14.48 -12.28
CA ALA A 45 0.32 15.26 -11.07
C ALA A 45 0.79 14.53 -9.80
N VAL A 46 0.49 13.23 -9.69
CA VAL A 46 0.92 12.40 -8.56
C VAL A 46 2.44 12.32 -8.47
N ILE A 47 3.11 12.01 -9.59
CA ILE A 47 4.58 11.89 -9.62
C ILE A 47 5.23 13.21 -9.18
N TYR A 48 4.73 14.35 -9.67
CA TYR A 48 5.23 15.67 -9.28
C TYR A 48 5.02 15.97 -7.79
N ALA A 49 3.79 15.83 -7.29
CA ALA A 49 3.45 16.13 -5.90
C ALA A 49 4.24 15.25 -4.93
N CYS A 50 4.26 13.93 -5.17
CA CYS A 50 4.96 13.00 -4.30
C CYS A 50 6.48 13.14 -4.37
N SER A 51 7.05 13.47 -5.53
CA SER A 51 8.49 13.74 -5.62
C SER A 51 8.90 14.95 -4.77
N LYS A 52 8.08 16.02 -4.73
CA LYS A 52 8.32 17.14 -3.82
C LYS A 52 8.21 16.73 -2.34
N ALA A 53 7.20 15.93 -2.01
CA ALA A 53 6.99 15.47 -0.64
C ALA A 53 8.15 14.59 -0.13
N ILE A 54 8.64 13.67 -0.97
CA ILE A 54 9.76 12.76 -0.65
C ILE A 54 11.07 13.53 -0.36
N LEU A 55 11.31 14.68 -0.99
CA LEU A 55 12.51 15.49 -0.76
C LEU A 55 12.62 16.04 0.66
N ARG A 56 11.49 16.15 1.39
CA ARG A 56 11.48 16.58 2.80
C ARG A 56 12.12 15.53 3.71
N ASN A 57 12.16 14.27 3.26
CA ASN A 57 12.80 13.15 3.93
C ASN A 57 12.38 13.00 5.40
N ASP A 58 11.08 13.13 5.66
CA ASP A 58 10.46 12.93 6.97
C ASP A 58 9.87 11.51 7.12
N GLU A 59 9.22 11.25 8.26
CA GLU A 59 8.65 9.96 8.62
C GLU A 59 7.55 9.45 7.67
N HIS A 60 6.93 10.34 6.88
CA HIS A 60 5.88 9.98 5.92
C HIS A 60 6.43 9.56 4.56
N LYS A 61 7.75 9.68 4.35
CA LYS A 61 8.42 9.27 3.11
C LYS A 61 7.99 7.88 2.60
N PRO A 62 7.83 6.83 3.43
CA PRO A 62 7.39 5.52 2.95
C PRO A 62 6.00 5.57 2.30
N ARG A 63 5.05 6.31 2.87
CA ARG A 63 3.73 6.53 2.28
C ARG A 63 3.82 7.26 0.94
N PHE A 64 4.63 8.32 0.86
CA PHE A 64 4.78 9.07 -0.39
C PHE A 64 5.47 8.27 -1.50
N LEU A 65 6.39 7.37 -1.15
CA LEU A 65 6.98 6.41 -2.10
C LEU A 65 5.90 5.47 -2.66
N LEU A 66 5.01 4.92 -1.82
CA LEU A 66 3.88 4.13 -2.28
C LEU A 66 2.99 4.92 -3.25
N HIS A 67 2.62 6.15 -2.89
CA HIS A 67 1.77 7.00 -3.73
C HIS A 67 2.42 7.35 -5.07
N ARG A 68 3.73 7.66 -5.07
CA ARG A 68 4.48 7.90 -6.30
C ARG A 68 4.56 6.64 -7.17
N ALA A 69 4.74 5.46 -6.57
CA ALA A 69 4.70 4.20 -7.29
C ALA A 69 3.36 3.99 -8.01
N ARG A 70 2.23 4.33 -7.38
CA ARG A 70 0.91 4.31 -8.05
C ARG A 70 0.85 5.26 -9.24
N GLY A 71 1.46 6.44 -9.13
CA GLY A 71 1.61 7.39 -10.22
C GLY A 71 2.44 6.81 -11.38
N TYR A 72 3.56 6.16 -11.07
CA TYR A 72 4.40 5.48 -12.06
C TYR A 72 3.69 4.31 -12.76
N LEU A 73 3.00 3.44 -12.02
CA LEU A 73 2.20 2.35 -12.59
C LEU A 73 1.14 2.90 -13.56
N LYS A 74 0.42 3.96 -13.16
CA LYS A 74 -0.56 4.62 -14.04
C LYS A 74 0.07 5.21 -15.31
N GLY A 75 1.33 5.65 -15.22
CA GLY A 75 2.10 6.20 -16.33
C GLY A 75 2.81 5.16 -17.19
N GLY A 76 2.74 3.86 -16.84
CA GLY A 76 3.48 2.79 -17.51
C GLY A 76 4.99 2.79 -17.21
N GLU A 77 5.42 3.42 -16.12
CA GLU A 77 6.81 3.50 -15.68
C GLU A 77 7.14 2.42 -14.63
N SER A 78 6.92 1.14 -14.97
CA SER A 78 6.92 0.03 -14.04
C SER A 78 8.23 -0.15 -13.25
N ASP A 79 9.39 0.02 -13.88
CA ASP A 79 10.69 -0.07 -13.20
C ASP A 79 10.80 0.92 -12.03
N LYS A 80 10.30 2.16 -12.22
CA LYS A 80 10.30 3.19 -11.18
C LYS A 80 9.28 2.89 -10.10
N ALA A 81 8.13 2.32 -10.47
CA ALA A 81 7.13 1.90 -9.50
C ALA A 81 7.67 0.78 -8.59
N LEU A 82 8.28 -0.25 -9.16
CA LEU A 82 8.90 -1.35 -8.41
C LEU A 82 9.99 -0.83 -7.48
N PHE A 83 10.86 0.05 -7.99
CA PHE A 83 11.88 0.69 -7.17
C PHE A 83 11.28 1.42 -5.95
N ASP A 84 10.26 2.25 -6.15
CA ASP A 84 9.62 2.98 -5.05
C ASP A 84 8.88 2.05 -4.06
N LEU A 85 8.23 0.99 -4.56
CA LEU A 85 7.61 -0.04 -3.73
C LEU A 85 8.65 -0.78 -2.88
N GLU A 86 9.78 -1.15 -3.45
CA GLU A 86 10.90 -1.77 -2.72
C GLU A 86 11.47 -0.85 -1.64
N GLN A 87 11.70 0.42 -1.96
CA GLN A 87 12.17 1.39 -0.98
C GLN A 87 11.16 1.58 0.16
N SER A 88 9.87 1.69 -0.15
CA SER A 88 8.81 1.84 0.85
C SER A 88 8.63 0.60 1.72
N HIS A 89 8.68 -0.60 1.12
CA HIS A 89 8.68 -1.87 1.83
C HIS A 89 9.88 -2.01 2.77
N ASN A 90 11.09 -1.66 2.33
CA ASN A 90 12.30 -1.69 3.15
C ASN A 90 12.27 -0.71 4.32
N LEU A 91 11.44 0.35 4.22
CA LEU A 91 11.14 1.27 5.31
C LEU A 91 9.98 0.80 6.21
N GLY A 92 9.46 -0.40 5.98
CA GLY A 92 8.44 -1.04 6.80
C GLY A 92 7.01 -0.61 6.49
N TYR A 93 6.73 -0.02 5.32
CA TYR A 93 5.37 0.42 4.98
C TYR A 93 4.49 -0.77 4.51
N PRO A 94 3.44 -1.15 5.26
CA PRO A 94 2.68 -2.37 4.96
C PRO A 94 1.98 -2.33 3.60
N ALA A 95 1.39 -1.19 3.25
CA ALA A 95 0.68 -1.05 1.98
C ALA A 95 1.59 -1.10 0.74
N ALA A 96 2.88 -0.77 0.88
CA ALA A 96 3.87 -1.01 -0.18
C ALA A 96 4.26 -2.49 -0.28
N THR A 97 4.29 -3.20 0.85
CA THR A 97 4.47 -4.65 0.88
C THR A 97 3.35 -5.36 0.13
N PHE A 98 2.10 -4.92 0.30
CA PHE A 98 0.96 -5.36 -0.51
C PHE A 98 1.15 -5.08 -2.02
N GLY A 99 1.64 -3.90 -2.37
CA GLY A 99 1.95 -3.53 -3.76
C GLY A 99 2.99 -4.46 -4.41
N LEU A 100 4.09 -4.75 -3.69
CA LEU A 100 5.10 -5.72 -4.16
C LEU A 100 4.53 -7.13 -4.29
N ALA A 101 3.75 -7.57 -3.31
CA ALA A 101 3.10 -8.88 -3.37
C ALA A 101 2.24 -9.02 -4.63
N THR A 102 1.48 -7.98 -4.95
CA THR A 102 0.65 -7.91 -6.16
C THR A 102 1.48 -7.96 -7.43
N ALA A 103 2.62 -7.25 -7.48
CA ALA A 103 3.52 -7.29 -8.64
C ALA A 103 4.08 -8.69 -8.91
N TYR A 104 4.56 -9.39 -7.87
CA TYR A 104 5.04 -10.78 -8.00
C TYR A 104 3.91 -11.77 -8.29
N PHE A 105 2.68 -11.50 -7.83
CA PHE A 105 1.51 -12.33 -8.12
C PHE A 105 1.10 -12.23 -9.60
N LEU A 106 1.00 -11.01 -10.13
CA LEU A 106 0.57 -10.80 -11.52
C LEU A 106 1.65 -11.20 -12.52
N GLY A 107 2.90 -10.81 -12.26
CA GLY A 107 4.02 -11.14 -13.14
C GLY A 107 4.13 -10.26 -14.39
N ASP A 108 3.36 -9.17 -14.48
CA ASP A 108 3.31 -8.29 -15.66
C ASP A 108 4.60 -7.45 -15.80
N ASP A 109 5.08 -6.91 -14.69
CA ASP A 109 6.21 -5.96 -14.63
C ASP A 109 7.52 -6.59 -14.11
N VAL A 110 7.40 -7.77 -13.51
CA VAL A 110 8.46 -8.51 -12.82
C VAL A 110 8.18 -9.99 -13.04
N ALA A 111 9.21 -10.84 -13.11
CA ALA A 111 8.99 -12.29 -13.25
C ALA A 111 8.06 -12.80 -12.12
N GLN A 112 6.98 -13.48 -12.51
CA GLN A 112 6.00 -14.02 -11.57
C GLN A 112 6.71 -14.94 -10.56
N ASP A 113 6.40 -14.75 -9.29
CA ASP A 113 6.90 -15.55 -8.18
C ASP A 113 5.79 -15.66 -7.12
N LEU A 114 5.00 -16.73 -7.22
CA LEU A 114 3.83 -16.93 -6.36
C LEU A 114 4.22 -17.20 -4.91
N ASP A 115 5.37 -17.82 -4.65
CA ASP A 115 5.83 -18.04 -3.28
C ASP A 115 6.29 -16.75 -2.61
N LYS A 116 6.97 -15.89 -3.35
CA LYS A 116 7.34 -14.55 -2.88
C LYS A 116 6.11 -13.67 -2.69
N ALA A 117 5.16 -13.71 -3.62
CA ALA A 117 3.88 -13.02 -3.48
C ALA A 117 3.14 -13.45 -2.21
N ARG A 118 3.06 -14.76 -1.94
CA ARG A 118 2.46 -15.31 -0.71
C ARG A 118 3.15 -14.75 0.53
N GLN A 119 4.48 -14.80 0.62
CA GLN A 119 5.22 -14.32 1.79
C GLN A 119 4.96 -12.84 2.05
N LEU A 120 4.98 -12.02 1.00
CA LEU A 120 4.72 -10.59 1.08
C LEU A 120 3.26 -10.30 1.46
N PHE A 121 2.28 -11.02 0.90
CA PHE A 121 0.88 -10.86 1.30
C PHE A 121 0.66 -11.23 2.77
N ILE A 122 1.27 -12.31 3.28
CA ILE A 122 1.18 -12.67 4.70
C ILE A 122 1.76 -11.56 5.57
N LEU A 123 2.98 -11.11 5.27
CA LEU A 123 3.63 -10.02 6.00
C LEU A 123 2.79 -8.74 6.00
N SER A 124 2.23 -8.38 4.85
CA SER A 124 1.37 -7.21 4.68
C SER A 124 0.07 -7.34 5.48
N TYR A 125 -0.57 -8.52 5.48
CA TYR A 125 -1.77 -8.80 6.27
C TYR A 125 -1.51 -8.71 7.78
N GLU A 126 -0.42 -9.30 8.26
CA GLU A 126 -0.01 -9.26 9.67
C GLU A 126 0.27 -7.83 10.16
N ASN A 127 0.60 -6.92 9.23
CA ASN A 127 0.78 -5.49 9.49
C ASN A 127 -0.46 -4.64 9.15
N GLY A 128 -1.65 -5.26 9.09
CA GLY A 128 -2.93 -4.57 9.07
C GLY A 128 -3.51 -4.26 7.68
N VAL A 129 -2.86 -4.70 6.59
CA VAL A 129 -3.43 -4.52 5.24
C VAL A 129 -4.45 -5.62 4.95
N LEU A 130 -5.71 -5.36 5.30
CA LEU A 130 -6.83 -6.31 5.14
C LEU A 130 -6.96 -6.86 3.72
N TRP A 131 -6.75 -6.02 2.69
CA TRP A 131 -6.78 -6.41 1.27
C TRP A 131 -5.79 -7.52 0.91
N SER A 132 -4.73 -7.72 1.71
CA SER A 132 -3.80 -8.84 1.51
C SER A 132 -4.46 -10.19 1.73
N ALA A 133 -5.53 -10.27 2.54
CA ALA A 133 -6.34 -11.48 2.65
C ALA A 133 -7.05 -11.82 1.33
N GLN A 134 -7.53 -10.82 0.59
CA GLN A 134 -8.09 -11.05 -0.74
C GLN A 134 -7.01 -11.53 -1.71
N GLY A 135 -5.82 -10.93 -1.68
CA GLY A 135 -4.66 -11.39 -2.47
C GLY A 135 -4.29 -12.84 -2.18
N LEU A 136 -4.28 -13.25 -0.91
CA LEU A 136 -4.05 -14.64 -0.50
C LEU A 136 -5.16 -15.58 -0.95
N SER A 137 -6.41 -15.14 -0.90
CA SER A 137 -7.53 -15.94 -1.44
C SER A 137 -7.34 -16.23 -2.93
N LEU A 138 -7.04 -15.19 -3.73
CA LEU A 138 -6.76 -15.33 -5.16
C LEU A 138 -5.55 -16.24 -5.43
N LEU A 139 -4.49 -16.11 -4.63
CA LEU A 139 -3.27 -16.90 -4.76
C LEU A 139 -3.50 -18.39 -4.48
N TYR A 140 -4.15 -18.74 -3.38
CA TYR A 140 -4.46 -20.15 -3.08
C TYR A 140 -5.54 -20.72 -4.01
N GLY A 141 -6.36 -19.87 -4.62
CA GLY A 141 -7.34 -20.25 -5.63
C GLY A 141 -6.77 -20.36 -7.06
N ASN A 142 -5.48 -20.04 -7.26
CA ASN A 142 -4.82 -20.14 -8.57
C ASN A 142 -4.31 -21.56 -8.80
N GLU A 143 -4.88 -22.27 -9.78
CA GLU A 143 -4.52 -23.66 -10.12
C GLU A 143 -3.06 -23.82 -10.60
N MET A 144 -2.41 -22.72 -11.00
CA MET A 144 -0.98 -22.71 -11.36
C MET A 144 -0.05 -22.63 -10.15
N TYR A 145 -0.57 -22.34 -8.95
CA TYR A 145 0.23 -22.28 -7.74
C TYR A 145 0.48 -23.69 -7.20
N GLU A 146 1.72 -23.99 -6.81
CA GLU A 146 2.09 -25.33 -6.31
C GLU A 146 1.31 -25.70 -5.03
N ASP A 147 1.09 -24.73 -4.14
CA ASP A 147 0.27 -24.93 -2.93
C ASP A 147 -1.21 -24.56 -3.15
N TYR A 148 -1.75 -24.73 -4.37
CA TYR A 148 -3.17 -24.54 -4.66
C TYR A 148 -4.06 -25.26 -3.65
N ASP A 149 -4.99 -24.53 -3.03
CA ASP A 149 -5.89 -25.03 -1.99
C ASP A 149 -7.14 -24.15 -1.90
N LEU A 150 -8.25 -24.62 -2.51
CA LEU A 150 -9.54 -23.91 -2.48
C LEU A 150 -10.11 -23.71 -1.07
N GLU A 151 -9.83 -24.62 -0.14
CA GLU A 151 -10.32 -24.47 1.23
C GLU A 151 -9.56 -23.36 1.96
N LYS A 152 -8.25 -23.27 1.72
CA LYS A 152 -7.42 -22.16 2.21
C LYS A 152 -7.80 -20.84 1.55
N ALA A 153 -8.11 -20.83 0.25
CA ALA A 153 -8.62 -19.65 -0.45
C ALA A 153 -9.90 -19.12 0.20
N ARG A 154 -10.90 -19.99 0.43
CA ARG A 154 -12.16 -19.61 1.11
C ARG A 154 -11.93 -19.08 2.52
N LYS A 155 -10.99 -19.65 3.28
CA LYS A 155 -10.63 -19.16 4.62
C LYS A 155 -10.05 -17.74 4.57
N TRP A 156 -9.19 -17.45 3.60
CA TRP A 156 -8.67 -16.09 3.41
C TRP A 156 -9.74 -15.12 2.91
N GLU A 157 -10.63 -15.55 2.04
CA GLU A 157 -11.78 -14.74 1.61
C GLU A 157 -12.70 -14.39 2.78
N ALA A 158 -12.97 -15.34 3.68
CA ALA A 158 -13.74 -15.08 4.90
C ALA A 158 -13.05 -14.03 5.78
N ARG A 159 -11.72 -14.12 5.99
CA ARG A 159 -10.95 -13.09 6.72
C ARG A 159 -11.04 -11.71 6.10
N PHE A 160 -11.09 -11.61 4.77
CA PHE A 160 -11.30 -10.32 4.10
C PHE A 160 -12.70 -9.77 4.40
N LYS A 161 -13.75 -10.60 4.25
CA LYS A 161 -15.15 -10.20 4.49
C LYS A 161 -15.43 -9.81 5.94
N ASP A 162 -14.84 -10.54 6.90
CA ASP A 162 -15.02 -10.28 8.34
C ASP A 162 -14.33 -8.98 8.81
N GLY A 163 -13.45 -8.41 8.00
CA GLY A 163 -12.76 -7.15 8.30
C GLY A 163 -13.47 -5.87 7.83
N TYR A 164 -14.61 -5.99 7.13
CA TYR A 164 -15.44 -4.85 6.67
C TYR A 164 -16.70 -4.67 7.51
#